data_AF-A0A952NIR5-F1
#
_entry.id   AF-A0A952NIR5-F1
#
_cell.length_a   1.000
_cell.length_b   1.000
_cell.length_c   1.000
_cell.angle_alpha   90.00
_cell.angle_beta   90.00
_cell.angle_gamma   90.00
#
_symmetry.space_group_name_H-M   'P 1'
#
loop_
_entity.id
_entity.type
_entity.pdbx_description
1 polymer ?
#
loop_
_entity_poly.entity_id
_entity_poly.type
_entity_poly.pdbx_seq_one_letter_code
_entity_poly.pdbx_strand_id
1 'polypeptide(L)'
;MRLSPLLVLLLALLFSAAASAEYRAFLLRIAKRANPQDHRLVVSTLDPLQYPTYYTVEPDEVVTYDDTWMCRGRTGDARPVCPSPRAPASE
;
A
#
# COMPACT_ATOMS: atom_id res chain seq x y z
N MET A 1 34.29 24.70 -19.34
CA MET A 1 34.10 24.74 -17.87
C MET A 1 34.19 23.31 -17.35
N ARG A 2 35.17 22.96 -16.50
CA ARG A 2 35.23 21.64 -15.86
C ARG A 2 34.44 21.73 -14.55
N LEU A 3 33.33 21.02 -14.45
CA LEU A 3 32.54 20.92 -13.22
C LEU A 3 33.32 20.05 -12.21
N SER A 4 33.44 20.52 -10.98
CA SER A 4 34.08 19.76 -9.90
C SER A 4 33.28 18.50 -9.59
N PRO A 5 33.93 17.32 -9.42
CA PRO A 5 33.22 16.10 -9.03
C PRO A 5 32.51 16.24 -7.69
N LEU A 6 33.02 17.08 -6.79
CA LEU A 6 32.38 17.39 -5.50
C LEU A 6 31.05 18.13 -5.69
N LEU A 7 31.00 19.05 -6.66
CA LEU A 7 29.79 19.79 -6.99
C LEU A 7 28.74 18.86 -7.63
N VAL A 8 29.18 17.94 -8.49
CA VAL A 8 28.29 16.92 -9.09
C VAL A 8 27.70 16.01 -8.02
N LEU A 9 28.52 15.53 -7.06
CA LEU A 9 28.05 14.70 -5.96
C LEU A 9 27.07 15.46 -5.04
N LEU A 10 27.38 16.71 -4.71
CA LEU A 10 26.50 17.55 -3.88
C LEU A 10 25.15 17.77 -4.56
N LEU A 11 25.14 18.05 -5.87
CA LEU A 11 23.91 18.18 -6.65
C LEU A 11 23.12 16.87 -6.64
N ALA A 12 23.78 15.73 -6.87
CA ALA A 12 23.12 14.42 -6.85
C ALA A 12 22.47 14.09 -5.49
N LEU A 13 23.10 14.46 -4.38
CA LEU A 13 22.55 14.26 -3.02
C LEU A 13 21.35 15.17 -2.72
N LEU A 14 21.28 16.36 -3.31
CA LEU A 14 20.16 17.28 -3.12
C LEU A 14 18.91 16.83 -3.90
N PHE A 15 19.08 16.22 -5.08
CA PHE A 15 17.96 15.74 -5.90
C PHE A 15 17.29 14.47 -5.34
N SER A 16 17.99 13.64 -4.57
CA SER A 16 17.41 12.42 -3.99
C SER A 16 16.41 12.71 -2.85
N ALA A 17 16.50 13.86 -2.19
CA ALA A 17 15.61 14.23 -1.09
C ALA A 17 14.18 14.59 -1.53
N ALA A 18 13.96 14.87 -2.83
CA ALA A 18 12.65 15.21 -3.38
C ALA A 18 11.82 13.99 -3.80
N ALA A 19 12.32 12.77 -3.58
CA ALA A 19 11.60 11.55 -3.90
C ALA A 19 10.46 11.31 -2.89
N SER A 20 9.23 11.63 -3.28
CA SER A 20 8.05 11.15 -2.57
C SER A 20 7.76 9.71 -2.98
N ALA A 21 7.68 8.80 -2.01
CA ALA A 21 7.12 7.48 -2.28
C ALA A 21 5.60 7.62 -2.51
N GLU A 22 5.12 7.03 -3.58
CA GLU A 22 3.72 6.63 -3.70
C GLU A 22 3.63 5.18 -3.26
N TYR A 23 2.58 4.83 -2.53
CA TYR A 23 2.31 3.43 -2.19
C TYR A 23 0.88 3.09 -2.55
N ARG A 24 0.65 1.79 -2.75
CA ARG A 24 -0.65 1.27 -3.13
C ARG A 24 -1.38 0.76 -1.90
N ALA A 25 -2.64 1.14 -1.78
CA ALA A 25 -3.56 0.54 -0.83
C ALA A 25 -4.47 -0.46 -1.56
N PHE A 26 -4.82 -1.52 -0.86
CA PHE A 26 -5.66 -2.61 -1.32
C PHE A 26 -6.80 -2.79 -0.33
N LEU A 27 -8.03 -2.78 -0.83
CA LEU A 27 -9.16 -3.35 -0.12
C LEU A 27 -9.17 -4.84 -0.45
N LEU A 28 -8.84 -5.65 0.54
CA LEU A 28 -8.81 -7.09 0.46
C LEU A 28 -10.15 -7.64 0.93
N ARG A 29 -10.71 -8.56 0.15
CA ARG A 29 -11.84 -9.39 0.54
C ARG A 29 -11.28 -10.72 1.01
N ILE A 30 -11.56 -11.08 2.26
CA ILE A 30 -11.19 -12.37 2.83
C ILE A 30 -12.49 -13.12 3.10
N ALA A 31 -12.74 -14.19 2.34
CA ALA A 31 -14.00 -14.90 2.33
C ALA A 31 -13.81 -16.40 2.49
N LYS A 32 -14.80 -17.08 3.06
CA LYS A 32 -14.86 -18.54 3.12
C LYS A 32 -15.04 -19.12 1.72
N ARG A 33 -14.22 -20.10 1.36
CA ARG A 33 -14.26 -20.74 0.02
C ARG A 33 -15.60 -21.43 -0.26
N ALA A 34 -16.22 -21.98 0.79
CA ALA A 34 -17.54 -22.63 0.71
C ALA A 34 -18.73 -21.65 0.76
N ASN A 35 -18.52 -20.45 1.32
CA ASN A 35 -19.56 -19.42 1.42
C ASN A 35 -18.97 -18.03 1.20
N PRO A 36 -18.89 -17.55 -0.06
CA PRO A 36 -18.31 -16.25 -0.37
C PRO A 36 -19.03 -15.05 0.26
N GLN A 37 -20.26 -15.23 0.75
CA GLN A 37 -21.01 -14.19 1.46
C GLN A 37 -20.50 -14.00 2.90
N ASP A 38 -19.91 -15.04 3.49
CA ASP A 38 -19.19 -14.94 4.76
C ASP A 38 -17.79 -14.40 4.49
N HIS A 39 -17.67 -13.08 4.60
CA HIS A 39 -16.44 -12.35 4.27
C HIS A 39 -16.22 -11.15 5.17
N ARG A 40 -14.96 -10.73 5.22
CA ARG A 40 -14.53 -9.45 5.80
C ARG A 40 -13.74 -8.64 4.78
N LEU A 41 -13.81 -7.32 4.92
CA LEU A 41 -13.02 -6.38 4.14
C LEU A 41 -11.89 -5.82 5.01
N VAL A 42 -10.67 -5.78 4.49
CA VAL A 42 -9.49 -5.27 5.18
C VAL A 42 -8.74 -4.33 4.26
N VAL A 43 -8.39 -3.15 4.74
CA VAL A 43 -7.49 -2.24 4.02
C VAL A 43 -6.04 -2.56 4.39
N SER A 44 -5.19 -2.77 3.38
CA SER A 44 -3.81 -3.22 3.54
C SER A 44 -2.89 -2.57 2.50
N THR A 45 -1.61 -2.43 2.81
CA THR A 45 -0.55 -2.13 1.83
C THR A 45 0.06 -3.37 1.20
N LEU A 46 -0.29 -4.56 1.71
CA LEU A 46 0.08 -5.86 1.16
C LEU A 46 -1.00 -6.35 0.22
N ASP A 47 -0.60 -6.87 -0.92
CA ASP A 47 -1.51 -7.47 -1.89
C ASP A 47 -2.05 -8.85 -1.42
N PRO A 48 -3.06 -9.45 -2.08
CA PRO A 48 -3.64 -10.73 -1.69
C PRO A 48 -2.67 -11.91 -1.61
N LEU A 49 -1.56 -11.89 -2.36
CA LEU A 49 -0.52 -12.92 -2.30
C LEU A 49 0.45 -12.68 -1.15
N GLN A 50 0.73 -11.41 -0.85
CA GLN A 50 1.63 -11.01 0.23
C GLN A 50 0.95 -11.09 1.60
N TYR A 51 -0.31 -10.68 1.72
CA TYR A 51 -1.03 -10.57 2.99
C TYR A 51 -0.98 -11.85 3.85
N PRO A 52 -1.22 -13.07 3.30
CA PRO A 52 -1.14 -14.31 4.07
C PRO A 52 0.25 -14.65 4.60
N THR A 53 1.32 -14.01 4.09
CA THR A 53 2.68 -14.22 4.58
C THR A 53 2.98 -13.45 5.87
N TYR A 54 2.16 -12.45 6.21
CA TYR A 54 2.31 -11.61 7.41
C TYR A 54 1.14 -11.74 8.40
N TYR A 55 -0.05 -12.09 7.91
CA TYR A 55 -1.27 -12.18 8.72
C TYR A 55 -1.89 -13.58 8.61
N THR A 56 -2.49 -14.04 9.70
CA THR A 56 -3.24 -15.31 9.71
C THR A 56 -4.46 -15.23 8.80
N VAL A 57 -4.57 -16.21 7.91
CA VAL A 57 -5.72 -16.47 7.05
C VAL A 57 -6.07 -17.94 7.25
N GLU A 58 -7.34 -18.24 7.50
CA GLU A 58 -7.76 -19.62 7.77
C GLU A 58 -7.57 -20.50 6.51
N PRO A 59 -7.31 -21.81 6.63
CA PRO A 59 -7.09 -22.69 5.48
C PRO A 59 -8.27 -22.74 4.49
N ASP A 60 -9.48 -22.52 4.97
CA ASP A 60 -10.72 -22.49 4.19
C ASP A 60 -11.08 -21.09 3.67
N GLU A 61 -10.23 -20.09 3.90
CA GLU A 61 -10.38 -18.74 3.39
C GLU A 61 -9.61 -18.52 2.09
N VAL A 62 -10.02 -17.49 1.35
CA VAL A 62 -9.31 -16.95 0.19
C VAL A 62 -9.24 -15.44 0.31
N VAL A 63 -8.08 -14.88 0.00
CA VAL A 63 -7.85 -13.43 -0.09
C VAL A 63 -7.91 -13.03 -1.54
N THR A 64 -8.76 -12.06 -1.87
CA THR A 64 -8.90 -11.49 -3.21
C THR A 64 -8.90 -9.97 -3.16
N TYR A 65 -8.69 -9.32 -4.31
CA TYR A 65 -8.93 -7.89 -4.43
C TYR A 65 -10.42 -7.58 -4.39
N ASP A 66 -10.78 -6.50 -3.71
CA ASP A 66 -12.09 -5.84 -3.80
C ASP A 66 -11.93 -4.48 -4.48
N ASP A 67 -10.94 -3.70 -4.04
CA ASP A 67 -10.58 -2.41 -4.65
C ASP A 67 -9.10 -2.05 -4.42
N THR A 68 -8.60 -1.02 -5.10
CA THR A 68 -7.25 -0.51 -4.92
C THR A 68 -7.09 0.95 -5.32
N TRP A 69 -6.34 1.72 -4.54
CA TRP A 69 -6.04 3.12 -4.83
C TRP A 69 -4.59 3.47 -4.54
N MET A 70 -4.17 4.57 -5.14
CA MET A 70 -2.87 5.17 -4.89
C MET A 70 -2.98 6.09 -3.67
N CYS A 71 -2.05 5.92 -2.74
CA CYS A 71 -1.85 6.84 -1.65
C CYS A 71 -0.63 7.70 -1.91
N ARG A 72 -0.79 9.02 -1.73
CA ARG A 72 0.30 9.99 -1.84
C ARG A 72 1.04 10.09 -0.50
N GLY A 73 2.36 10.16 -0.55
CA GLY A 73 3.20 10.27 0.63
C GLY A 73 3.50 8.91 1.28
N ARG A 74 4.12 8.92 2.47
CA ARG A 74 4.65 7.72 3.13
C ARG A 74 3.76 7.25 4.28
N THR A 75 3.45 5.95 4.34
CA THR A 75 2.81 5.26 5.50
C THR A 75 3.77 4.55 6.44
N GLY A 76 5.06 4.89 6.37
CA GLY A 76 6.02 4.50 7.41
C GLY A 76 5.55 4.96 8.79
N ASP A 77 6.15 4.38 9.83
CA ASP A 77 5.95 4.78 11.23
C ASP A 77 4.55 4.49 11.80
N ALA A 78 3.95 3.35 11.42
CA ALA A 78 2.64 2.89 11.89
C ALA A 78 1.48 3.88 11.60
N ARG A 79 1.64 4.74 10.58
CA ARG A 79 0.56 5.61 10.12
C ARG A 79 -0.57 4.79 9.49
N PRO A 80 -1.84 5.21 9.67
CA PRO A 80 -2.96 4.54 9.03
C PRO A 80 -2.86 4.61 7.49
N VAL A 81 -3.36 3.57 6.81
CA VAL A 81 -3.49 3.57 5.34
C VAL A 81 -4.44 4.70 4.92
N CYS A 82 -4.14 5.37 3.80
CA CYS A 82 -4.93 6.51 3.36
C CYS A 82 -6.35 6.06 2.96
N PRO A 83 -7.39 6.89 3.15
CA PRO A 83 -8.74 6.54 2.79
C PRO A 83 -8.89 6.35 1.28
N SER A 84 -9.83 5.49 0.86
CA SER A 84 -10.15 5.35 -0.56
C SER A 84 -10.78 6.65 -1.08
N PRO A 85 -10.33 7.18 -2.23
CA PRO A 85 -10.95 8.34 -2.87
C PRO A 85 -12.34 8.03 -3.43
N ARG A 86 -12.72 6.75 -3.48
CA ARG A 86 -14.03 6.26 -3.95
C ARG A 86 -14.96 5.87 -2.81
N ALA A 87 -14.49 5.87 -1.56
CA ALA A 87 -15.39 5.62 -0.44
C ALA A 87 -16.44 6.73 -0.41
N PRO A 88 -17.74 6.42 -0.26
CA PRO A 88 -18.71 7.46 0.07
C PRO A 88 -18.23 8.13 1.37
N ALA A 89 -18.29 9.47 1.42
CA ALA A 89 -18.04 10.20 2.66
C ALA A 89 -18.91 9.54 3.73
N SER A 90 -18.29 8.96 4.77
CA SER A 90 -19.01 8.39 5.89
C SER A 90 -19.92 9.47 6.47
N GLU A 91 -21.21 9.17 6.54
CA GLU A 91 -22.20 9.96 7.29
C GLU A 91 -21.99 9.81 8.80
#